data_AF-A0A936FTQ3-F1
#
_entry.id   AF-A0A936FTQ3-F1
#
_cell.length_a   1.000
_cell.length_b   1.000
_cell.length_c   1.000
_cell.angle_alpha   90.00
_cell.angle_beta   90.00
_cell.angle_gamma   90.00
#
_symmetry.space_group_name_H-M   'P 1'
#
loop_
_entity.id
_entity.type
_entity.pdbx_description
1 polymer ?
#
loop_
_entity_poly.entity_id
_entity_poly.type
_entity_poly.pdbx_seq_one_letter_code
_entity_poly.pdbx_strand_id
1 'polypeptide(L)'
;MKKVFYNPVFRNLTLLSLVVVLFFTTIAARYSNYNKITFHTGDIASAQKLAKEQRKLYFVDFVASWCTPCKFMEETTYKNAVLANYINDNYIPVKVDIDDFDGFVYKKKYNIKVLPTIMIFNEKGEVVGRKEESMSATDMMAFLKSKRGISRPPLPRVSEAPKVLVTNTVVKPIKVVTPATNPVVKSSFRYYDPKADSKYFGVQISVVSKLESVDNEVKRIKRLKVNEQVIIYKKWKEGIPLYHVLVGKFADKQKAEAYKATLKSKDIVAGMVKMYSQI
;
A
#
# COMPACT_ATOMS: atom_id res chain seq x y z
N MET A 1 44.05 -44.48 -34.81
CA MET A 1 42.80 -43.70 -34.83
C MET A 1 41.80 -44.33 -33.86
N LYS A 2 41.49 -43.69 -32.73
CA LYS A 2 40.53 -44.22 -31.73
C LYS A 2 39.10 -43.89 -32.21
N LYS A 3 38.32 -44.90 -32.60
CA LYS A 3 36.89 -44.75 -32.86
C LYS A 3 36.17 -44.59 -31.51
N VAL A 4 35.71 -43.38 -31.21
CA VAL A 4 34.83 -43.13 -30.07
C VAL A 4 33.48 -43.75 -30.39
N PHE A 5 33.10 -44.80 -29.68
CA PHE A 5 31.81 -45.48 -29.83
C PHE A 5 30.68 -44.54 -29.40
N TYR A 6 29.90 -44.09 -30.38
CA TYR A 6 28.69 -43.29 -30.16
C TYR A 6 27.52 -44.21 -29.89
N ASN A 7 27.16 -44.39 -28.61
CA ASN A 7 26.00 -45.21 -28.22
C ASN A 7 24.76 -44.31 -28.02
N PRO A 8 23.72 -44.42 -28.87
CA PRO A 8 22.55 -43.55 -28.82
C PRO A 8 21.75 -43.68 -27.51
N VAL A 9 21.86 -44.82 -26.81
CA VAL A 9 21.23 -45.04 -25.50
C VAL A 9 21.88 -44.15 -24.44
N PHE A 10 23.21 -44.02 -24.46
CA PHE A 10 23.94 -43.14 -23.55
C PHE A 10 23.62 -41.66 -23.79
N ARG A 11 23.38 -41.25 -25.05
CA ARG A 11 22.99 -39.87 -25.40
C ARG A 11 21.59 -39.52 -24.89
N ASN A 12 20.63 -40.45 -24.96
CA ASN A 12 19.28 -40.20 -24.47
C ASN A 12 19.23 -40.19 -22.94
N LEU A 13 20.07 -40.98 -22.28
CA LEU A 13 20.19 -41.01 -20.81
C LEU A 13 20.83 -39.73 -20.26
N THR A 14 21.84 -39.17 -20.95
CA THR A 14 22.45 -37.88 -20.57
C THR A 14 21.50 -36.70 -20.81
N LEU A 15 20.70 -36.73 -21.87
CA LEU A 15 19.66 -35.72 -22.11
C LEU A 15 18.55 -35.78 -21.05
N LEU A 16 18.12 -36.98 -20.65
CA LEU A 16 17.12 -37.16 -19.60
C LEU A 16 17.65 -36.66 -18.24
N SER A 17 18.90 -36.95 -17.90
CA SER A 17 19.48 -36.47 -16.63
C SER A 17 19.59 -34.95 -16.60
N LEU A 18 19.96 -34.30 -17.72
CA LEU A 18 19.99 -32.83 -17.82
C LEU A 18 18.60 -32.20 -17.64
N VAL A 19 17.55 -32.79 -18.22
CA VAL A 19 16.17 -32.32 -18.03
C VAL A 19 15.70 -32.47 -16.58
N VAL A 20 16.05 -33.59 -15.94
CA VAL A 20 15.73 -33.82 -14.52
C VAL A 20 16.47 -32.82 -13.62
N VAL A 21 17.75 -32.57 -13.86
CA VAL A 21 18.53 -31.57 -13.11
C VAL A 21 17.96 -30.15 -13.32
N LEU A 22 17.55 -29.80 -14.54
CA LEU A 22 16.87 -28.52 -14.81
C LEU A 22 15.51 -28.42 -14.09
N PHE A 23 14.76 -29.52 -14.00
CA PHE A 23 13.51 -29.55 -13.26
C PHE A 23 13.72 -29.42 -11.74
N PHE A 24 14.71 -30.12 -11.17
CA PHE A 24 15.02 -30.03 -9.73
C PHE A 24 15.59 -28.66 -9.32
N THR A 25 16.41 -28.03 -10.16
CA THR A 25 16.96 -26.70 -9.87
C THR A 25 15.89 -25.60 -9.89
N THR A 26 14.92 -25.67 -10.80
CA THR A 26 13.80 -24.70 -10.82
C THR A 26 12.87 -24.86 -9.61
N ILE A 27 12.68 -26.07 -9.10
CA ILE A 27 11.92 -26.31 -7.86
C ILE A 27 12.66 -25.77 -6.64
N ALA A 28 13.96 -26.05 -6.50
CA ALA A 28 14.77 -25.56 -5.37
C ALA A 28 14.82 -24.02 -5.31
N ALA A 29 14.93 -23.35 -6.45
CA ALA A 29 14.89 -21.88 -6.52
C ALA A 29 13.55 -21.28 -6.08
N ARG A 30 12.43 -22.00 -6.26
CA ARG A 30 11.11 -21.59 -5.75
C ARG A 30 11.03 -21.70 -4.23
N TYR A 31 11.60 -22.76 -3.63
CA TYR A 31 11.59 -22.95 -2.17
C TYR A 31 12.35 -21.86 -1.39
N SER A 32 13.40 -21.25 -1.98
CA SER A 32 14.22 -20.25 -1.29
C SER A 32 13.45 -18.97 -0.91
N ASN A 33 12.34 -18.65 -1.60
CA ASN A 33 11.54 -17.45 -1.35
C ASN A 33 10.35 -17.66 -0.35
N TYR A 34 10.14 -18.89 0.14
CA TYR A 34 8.98 -19.29 0.97
C TYR A 34 9.23 -19.11 2.49
N ASN A 35 9.91 -18.04 2.92
CA ASN A 35 10.22 -17.83 4.36
C ASN A 35 9.79 -16.47 4.91
N LYS A 36 9.24 -15.57 4.08
CA LYS A 36 8.80 -14.23 4.48
C LYS A 36 7.50 -13.86 3.77
N ILE A 37 6.69 -13.02 4.41
CA ILE A 37 5.50 -12.46 3.76
C ILE A 37 5.95 -11.51 2.65
N THR A 38 5.44 -11.74 1.44
CA THR A 38 5.69 -10.88 0.28
C THR A 38 4.56 -9.86 0.18
N PHE A 39 4.70 -8.76 0.92
CA PHE A 39 3.72 -7.68 0.86
C PHE A 39 3.64 -7.07 -0.54
N HIS A 40 2.42 -6.91 -1.03
CA HIS A 40 2.10 -6.20 -2.26
C HIS A 40 2.61 -4.76 -2.17
N THR A 41 3.27 -4.31 -3.24
CA THR A 41 3.95 -3.01 -3.29
C THR A 41 3.01 -1.83 -3.59
N GLY A 42 1.76 -2.12 -3.97
CA GLY A 42 0.74 -1.10 -4.20
C GLY A 42 -0.20 -0.89 -3.01
N ASP A 43 -1.18 0.00 -3.19
CA ASP A 43 -2.15 0.35 -2.15
C ASP A 43 -3.34 -0.64 -2.08
N ILE A 44 -4.24 -0.42 -1.13
CA ILE A 44 -5.44 -1.26 -0.94
C ILE A 44 -6.29 -1.37 -2.22
N ALA A 45 -6.42 -0.28 -3.00
CA ALA A 45 -7.18 -0.30 -4.24
C ALA A 45 -6.55 -1.22 -5.30
N SER A 46 -5.22 -1.17 -5.44
CA SER A 46 -4.50 -2.08 -6.33
C SER A 46 -4.55 -3.54 -5.85
N ALA A 47 -4.51 -3.77 -4.53
CA ALA A 47 -4.68 -5.10 -3.95
C ALA A 47 -6.09 -5.65 -4.18
N GLN A 48 -7.12 -4.81 -4.11
CA GLN A 48 -8.49 -5.20 -4.45
C GLN A 48 -8.61 -5.63 -5.92
N LYS A 49 -7.98 -4.89 -6.85
CA LYS A 49 -7.95 -5.28 -8.26
C LYS A 49 -7.31 -6.67 -8.43
N LEU A 50 -6.16 -6.89 -7.81
CA LEU A 50 -5.46 -8.17 -7.87
C LEU A 50 -6.24 -9.30 -7.20
N ALA A 51 -6.94 -9.01 -6.10
CA ALA A 51 -7.82 -9.93 -5.40
C ALA A 51 -8.99 -10.39 -6.29
N LYS A 52 -9.58 -9.49 -7.08
CA LYS A 52 -10.60 -9.84 -8.09
C LYS A 52 -10.06 -10.77 -9.18
N GLU A 53 -8.87 -10.46 -9.70
CA GLU A 53 -8.22 -11.25 -10.75
C GLU A 53 -7.84 -12.66 -10.26
N GLN A 54 -7.30 -12.76 -9.04
CA GLN A 54 -6.82 -14.02 -8.47
C GLN A 54 -7.87 -14.78 -7.65
N ARG A 55 -9.07 -14.21 -7.45
CA ARG A 55 -10.12 -14.74 -6.57
C ARG A 55 -9.59 -15.04 -5.16
N LYS A 56 -8.84 -14.09 -4.61
CA LYS A 56 -8.24 -14.16 -3.28
C LYS A 56 -8.85 -13.09 -2.38
N LEU A 57 -8.81 -13.34 -1.07
CA LEU A 57 -9.00 -12.27 -0.09
C LEU A 57 -7.74 -11.40 -0.08
N TYR A 58 -7.85 -10.15 0.38
CA TYR A 58 -6.67 -9.35 0.68
C TYR A 58 -6.57 -9.07 2.18
N PHE A 59 -5.35 -9.20 2.69
CA PHE A 59 -4.94 -9.04 4.07
C PHE A 59 -4.30 -7.66 4.20
N VAL A 60 -4.81 -6.79 5.07
CA VAL A 60 -4.26 -5.45 5.28
C VAL A 60 -3.78 -5.32 6.71
N ASP A 61 -2.49 -5.07 6.88
CA ASP A 61 -1.85 -4.79 8.17
C ASP A 61 -1.61 -3.27 8.30
N PHE A 62 -2.44 -2.62 9.13
CA PHE A 62 -2.27 -1.22 9.47
C PHE A 62 -1.25 -1.09 10.60
N VAL A 63 -0.21 -0.30 10.36
CA VAL A 63 0.95 -0.12 11.26
C VAL A 63 1.35 1.35 11.36
N ALA A 64 2.35 1.65 12.20
CA ALA A 64 3.06 2.93 12.20
C ALA A 64 4.49 2.73 12.70
N SER A 65 5.39 3.64 12.34
CA SER A 65 6.80 3.59 12.77
C SER A 65 7.01 3.62 14.30
N TRP A 66 6.08 4.20 15.05
CA TRP A 66 6.11 4.26 16.53
C TRP A 66 5.35 3.11 17.20
N CYS A 67 4.73 2.21 16.43
CA CYS A 67 3.96 1.09 16.97
C CYS A 67 4.87 -0.05 17.45
N THR A 68 5.19 -0.08 18.75
CA THR A 68 5.98 -1.16 19.36
C THR A 68 5.35 -2.55 19.19
N PRO A 69 4.04 -2.76 19.43
CA PRO A 69 3.43 -4.08 19.25
C PRO A 69 3.45 -4.57 17.79
N CYS A 70 3.42 -3.65 16.81
CA CYS A 70 3.60 -3.97 15.40
C CYS A 70 5.00 -4.52 15.12
N LYS A 71 6.04 -3.84 15.62
CA LYS A 71 7.44 -4.31 15.49
C LYS A 71 7.65 -5.67 16.16
N PHE A 72 7.02 -5.90 17.30
CA PHE A 72 7.05 -7.20 17.96
C PHE A 72 6.49 -8.31 17.05
N MET A 73 5.38 -8.06 16.36
CA MET A 73 4.82 -9.01 15.38
C MET A 73 5.71 -9.21 14.15
N GLU A 74 6.39 -8.17 13.66
CA GLU A 74 7.37 -8.30 12.57
C GLU A 74 8.53 -9.23 12.95
N GLU A 75 8.98 -9.16 14.21
CA GLU A 75 10.10 -9.95 14.71
C GLU A 75 9.72 -11.35 15.19
N THR A 76 8.43 -11.62 15.43
CA THR A 76 7.92 -12.89 15.97
C THR A 76 6.93 -13.55 15.01
N THR A 77 5.70 -13.03 14.96
CA THR A 77 4.57 -13.58 14.20
C THR A 77 4.87 -13.74 12.71
N TYR A 78 5.35 -12.68 12.05
CA TYR A 78 5.59 -12.70 10.61
C TYR A 78 6.89 -13.39 10.18
N LYS A 79 7.76 -13.77 11.11
CA LYS A 79 8.93 -14.64 10.85
C LYS A 79 8.59 -16.12 10.82
N ASN A 80 7.39 -16.52 11.25
CA ASN A 80 6.98 -17.90 11.15
C ASN A 80 6.77 -18.30 9.68
N ALA A 81 7.64 -19.17 9.16
CA ALA A 81 7.63 -19.55 7.75
C ALA A 81 6.30 -20.20 7.32
N VAL A 82 5.68 -21.01 8.18
CA VAL A 82 4.40 -21.66 7.88
C VAL A 82 3.29 -20.62 7.71
N LEU A 83 3.23 -19.61 8.58
CA LEU A 83 2.30 -18.50 8.45
C LEU A 83 2.58 -17.65 7.22
N ALA A 84 3.84 -17.29 6.97
CA ALA A 84 4.23 -16.48 5.82
C ALA A 84 3.79 -17.13 4.50
N ASN A 85 4.03 -18.44 4.37
CA ASN A 85 3.62 -19.22 3.21
C ASN A 85 2.11 -19.29 3.07
N TYR A 86 1.41 -19.51 4.18
CA TYR A 86 -0.04 -19.51 4.18
C TYR A 86 -0.61 -18.16 3.72
N ILE A 87 -0.05 -17.04 4.16
CA ILE A 87 -0.46 -15.70 3.73
C ILE A 87 -0.21 -15.52 2.23
N ASN A 88 1.00 -15.82 1.76
CA ASN A 88 1.38 -15.65 0.35
C ASN A 88 0.50 -16.50 -0.61
N ASP A 89 0.17 -17.73 -0.19
CA ASP A 89 -0.61 -18.64 -1.02
C ASP A 89 -2.10 -18.26 -1.07
N ASN A 90 -2.66 -17.74 0.02
CA ASN A 90 -4.12 -17.59 0.18
C ASN A 90 -4.62 -16.13 0.13
N TYR A 91 -3.74 -15.15 0.32
CA TYR A 91 -4.10 -13.74 0.43
C TYR A 91 -3.27 -12.86 -0.51
N ILE A 92 -3.77 -11.67 -0.79
CA ILE A 92 -2.95 -10.54 -1.25
C ILE A 92 -2.58 -9.70 -0.01
N PRO A 93 -1.39 -9.86 0.59
CA PRO A 93 -1.00 -9.10 1.78
C PRO A 93 -0.59 -7.67 1.42
N VAL A 94 -1.05 -6.69 2.19
CA VAL A 94 -0.76 -5.27 2.05
C VAL A 94 -0.39 -4.75 3.43
N LYS A 95 0.66 -3.93 3.51
CA LYS A 95 1.00 -3.20 4.73
C LYS A 95 0.74 -1.72 4.51
N VAL A 96 0.09 -1.08 5.45
CA VAL A 96 -0.28 0.34 5.37
C VAL A 96 0.22 1.04 6.62
N ASP A 97 1.22 1.90 6.47
CA ASP A 97 1.58 2.83 7.53
C ASP A 97 0.49 3.91 7.61
N ILE A 98 -0.17 4.06 8.76
CA ILE A 98 -1.29 5.00 8.92
C ILE A 98 -0.84 6.47 8.93
N ASP A 99 0.45 6.73 9.09
CA ASP A 99 1.04 8.05 9.00
C ASP A 99 1.49 8.38 7.56
N ASP A 100 1.48 7.37 6.66
CA ASP A 100 1.65 7.61 5.23
C ASP A 100 0.44 8.31 4.63
N PHE A 101 0.64 8.98 3.50
CA PHE A 101 -0.40 9.77 2.83
C PHE A 101 -1.66 8.97 2.49
N ASP A 102 -1.48 7.83 1.82
CA ASP A 102 -2.60 6.94 1.51
C ASP A 102 -3.12 6.25 2.76
N GLY A 103 -2.23 5.98 3.72
CA GLY A 103 -2.56 5.41 5.01
C GLY A 103 -3.44 6.28 5.87
N PHE A 104 -3.29 7.61 5.85
CA PHE A 104 -4.16 8.54 6.56
C PHE A 104 -5.60 8.47 6.03
N VAL A 105 -5.76 8.40 4.70
CA VAL A 105 -7.07 8.23 4.06
C VAL A 105 -7.70 6.92 4.52
N TYR A 106 -6.94 5.83 4.50
CA TYR A 106 -7.44 4.52 4.91
C TYR A 106 -7.69 4.44 6.43
N LYS A 107 -6.87 5.10 7.27
CA LYS A 107 -7.07 5.26 8.72
C LYS A 107 -8.43 5.89 9.00
N LYS A 108 -8.79 6.96 8.26
CA LYS A 108 -10.10 7.60 8.37
C LYS A 108 -11.22 6.73 7.80
N LYS A 109 -11.05 6.20 6.58
CA LYS A 109 -12.05 5.37 5.89
C LYS A 109 -12.46 4.14 6.70
N TYR A 110 -11.49 3.47 7.32
CA TYR A 110 -11.71 2.25 8.10
C TYR A 110 -11.74 2.48 9.61
N ASN A 111 -11.70 3.75 10.06
CA ASN A 111 -11.75 4.14 11.47
C ASN A 111 -10.72 3.38 12.33
N ILE A 112 -9.44 3.43 11.92
CA ILE A 112 -8.34 2.77 12.63
C ILE A 112 -7.94 3.63 13.83
N LYS A 113 -8.19 3.09 15.04
CA LYS A 113 -7.94 3.78 16.32
C LYS A 113 -6.79 3.17 17.12
N VAL A 114 -6.52 1.88 16.93
CA VAL A 114 -5.53 1.09 17.67
C VAL A 114 -4.61 0.40 16.66
N LEU A 115 -3.35 0.18 17.05
CA LEU A 115 -2.38 -0.53 16.23
C LEU A 115 -1.73 -1.70 17.00
N PRO A 116 -1.38 -2.81 16.32
CA PRO A 116 -1.70 -3.10 14.92
C PRO A 116 -3.21 -3.28 14.72
N THR A 117 -3.71 -2.94 13.53
CA THR A 117 -5.05 -3.36 13.10
C THR A 117 -4.91 -4.21 11.84
N ILE A 118 -5.36 -5.46 11.92
CA ILE A 118 -5.40 -6.39 10.80
C ILE A 118 -6.83 -6.44 10.26
N MET A 119 -6.99 -6.24 8.96
CA MET A 119 -8.28 -6.34 8.28
C MET A 119 -8.20 -7.30 7.10
N ILE A 120 -9.25 -8.11 6.94
CA ILE A 120 -9.40 -9.02 5.81
C ILE A 120 -10.57 -8.54 4.98
N PHE A 121 -10.37 -8.51 3.67
CA PHE A 121 -11.38 -8.08 2.72
C PHE A 121 -11.60 -9.12 1.62
N ASN A 122 -12.81 -9.17 1.08
CA ASN A 122 -13.11 -9.96 -0.11
C ASN A 122 -12.83 -9.20 -1.41
N GLU A 123 -13.00 -9.84 -2.57
CA GLU A 123 -12.73 -9.21 -3.86
C GLU A 123 -13.65 -8.00 -4.16
N LYS A 124 -14.81 -7.90 -3.51
CA LYS A 124 -15.72 -6.74 -3.62
C LYS A 124 -15.26 -5.54 -2.80
N GLY A 125 -14.28 -5.73 -1.91
CA GLY A 125 -13.77 -4.73 -1.00
C GLY A 125 -14.55 -4.62 0.31
N GLU A 126 -15.35 -5.63 0.63
CA GLU A 126 -16.10 -5.72 1.88
C GLU A 126 -15.21 -6.31 2.98
N VAL A 127 -15.32 -5.79 4.19
CA VAL A 127 -14.55 -6.27 5.36
C VAL A 127 -15.17 -7.57 5.87
N VAL A 128 -14.38 -8.64 5.91
CA VAL A 128 -14.80 -9.98 6.36
C VAL A 128 -14.05 -10.45 7.62
N GLY A 129 -13.09 -9.65 8.07
CA GLY A 129 -12.39 -9.84 9.34
C GLY A 129 -11.69 -8.57 9.81
N ARG A 130 -11.63 -8.37 11.13
CA ARG A 130 -10.89 -7.28 11.79
C ARG A 130 -10.33 -7.77 13.13
N LYS A 131 -9.08 -7.42 13.43
CA LYS A 131 -8.40 -7.63 14.71
C LYS A 131 -7.60 -6.39 15.05
N GLU A 132 -7.69 -5.91 16.29
CA GLU A 132 -7.03 -4.67 16.76
C GLU A 132 -6.10 -4.97 17.94
N GLU A 133 -5.33 -6.03 17.80
CA GLU A 133 -4.46 -6.57 18.84
C GLU A 133 -3.25 -7.24 18.21
N SER A 134 -2.15 -7.30 18.95
CA SER A 134 -1.04 -8.16 18.58
C SER A 134 -1.43 -9.63 18.78
N MET A 135 -1.01 -10.49 17.87
CA MET A 135 -1.34 -11.91 17.90
C MET A 135 -0.12 -12.77 17.62
N SER A 136 -0.08 -13.96 18.22
CA SER A 136 0.93 -14.97 17.90
C SER A 136 0.78 -15.51 16.47
N ALA A 137 1.78 -16.23 15.96
CA ALA A 137 1.67 -16.90 14.67
C ALA A 137 0.52 -17.94 14.64
N THR A 138 0.29 -18.63 15.75
CA THR A 138 -0.79 -19.62 15.89
C THR A 138 -2.15 -18.95 15.81
N ASP A 139 -2.35 -17.85 16.55
CA ASP A 139 -3.63 -17.12 16.58
C ASP A 139 -3.91 -16.45 15.23
N MET A 140 -2.87 -15.89 14.60
CA MET A 140 -2.99 -15.34 13.24
C MET A 140 -3.38 -16.42 12.24
N MET A 141 -2.75 -17.59 12.29
CA MET A 141 -3.10 -18.72 11.44
C MET A 141 -4.57 -19.14 11.63
N ALA A 142 -5.03 -19.25 12.88
CA ALA A 142 -6.42 -19.59 13.20
C ALA A 142 -7.40 -18.52 12.66
N PHE A 143 -7.10 -17.25 12.90
CA PHE A 143 -7.89 -16.12 12.38
C PHE A 143 -7.99 -16.17 10.85
N LEU A 144 -6.88 -16.35 10.13
CA LEU A 144 -6.88 -16.40 8.67
C LEU A 144 -7.57 -17.66 8.14
N LYS A 145 -7.44 -18.81 8.78
CA LYS A 145 -8.14 -20.03 8.36
C LYS A 145 -9.66 -19.89 8.48
N SER A 146 -10.15 -19.18 9.49
CA SER A 146 -11.58 -18.93 9.68
C SER A 146 -12.25 -18.17 8.53
N LYS A 147 -11.48 -17.55 7.62
CA LYS A 147 -12.00 -16.74 6.50
C LYS A 147 -12.05 -17.47 5.15
N ARG A 148 -11.50 -18.68 5.06
CA ARG A 148 -11.26 -19.44 3.81
C ARG A 148 -12.54 -19.78 3.00
N GLY A 149 -13.72 -19.73 3.62
CA GLY A 149 -15.01 -19.97 2.95
C GLY A 149 -15.63 -18.75 2.24
N ILE A 150 -15.05 -17.56 2.41
CA ILE A 150 -15.67 -16.30 2.00
C ILE A 150 -15.23 -15.87 0.58
N SER A 151 -14.12 -16.40 0.06
CA SER A 151 -13.55 -16.08 -1.27
C SER A 151 -13.85 -17.11 -2.38
N ARG A 152 -14.64 -18.15 -2.09
CA ARG A 152 -14.99 -19.18 -3.09
C ARG A 152 -16.51 -19.28 -3.27
N PRO A 153 -17.16 -18.34 -3.99
CA PRO A 153 -18.39 -18.68 -4.66
C PRO A 153 -18.15 -19.95 -5.51
N PRO A 154 -19.12 -20.89 -5.61
CA PRO A 154 -19.01 -22.03 -6.51
C PRO A 154 -18.63 -21.53 -7.91
N LEU A 155 -17.68 -22.21 -8.58
CA LEU A 155 -17.36 -21.91 -9.97
C LEU A 155 -18.68 -21.89 -10.76
N PRO A 156 -19.05 -20.78 -11.44
CA PRO A 156 -20.16 -20.85 -12.36
C PRO A 156 -19.82 -21.92 -13.40
N ARG A 157 -20.68 -22.93 -13.54
CA ARG A 157 -20.56 -23.94 -14.58
C ARG A 157 -20.45 -23.20 -15.91
N VAL A 158 -19.47 -23.58 -16.72
CA VAL A 158 -19.22 -23.04 -18.06
C VAL A 158 -20.48 -23.23 -18.91
N SER A 159 -21.43 -22.29 -18.87
CA SER A 159 -22.59 -22.27 -19.76
C SER A 159 -23.38 -20.96 -19.82
N GLU A 160 -23.16 -19.95 -18.97
CA GLU A 160 -23.95 -18.71 -19.05
C GLU A 160 -23.06 -17.47 -19.14
N ALA A 161 -22.80 -17.04 -20.38
CA ALA A 161 -22.41 -15.68 -20.66
C ALA A 161 -23.58 -14.73 -20.31
N PRO A 162 -23.36 -13.61 -19.60
CA PRO A 162 -24.43 -12.66 -19.35
C PRO A 162 -24.88 -12.01 -20.67
N LYS A 163 -26.14 -12.21 -21.06
CA LYS A 163 -26.81 -11.34 -22.03
C LYS A 163 -26.88 -9.95 -21.41
N VAL A 164 -26.19 -9.00 -22.04
CA VAL A 164 -26.27 -7.57 -21.70
C VAL A 164 -27.69 -7.10 -21.99
N LEU A 165 -28.53 -7.00 -20.96
CA LEU A 165 -29.80 -6.30 -21.02
C LEU A 165 -29.51 -4.80 -20.88
N VAL A 166 -29.51 -4.12 -22.03
CA VAL A 166 -29.49 -2.66 -22.09
C VAL A 166 -30.88 -2.18 -21.65
N THR A 167 -31.00 -1.72 -20.41
CA THR A 167 -32.15 -0.90 -20.00
C THR A 167 -31.78 0.56 -20.17
N ASN A 168 -32.38 1.21 -21.15
CA ASN A 168 -32.34 2.65 -21.34
C ASN A 168 -33.08 3.32 -20.17
N THR A 169 -32.35 3.64 -19.10
CA THR A 169 -32.84 4.59 -18.10
C THR A 169 -32.43 5.97 -18.55
N VAL A 170 -33.42 6.74 -19.02
CA VAL A 170 -33.30 8.17 -19.31
C VAL A 170 -32.89 8.88 -18.02
N VAL A 171 -31.60 9.18 -17.88
CA VAL A 171 -31.08 10.05 -16.83
C VAL A 171 -31.43 11.49 -17.22
N LYS A 172 -32.37 12.11 -16.49
CA LYS A 172 -32.62 13.55 -16.56
C LYS A 172 -31.29 14.30 -16.41
N PRO A 173 -31.03 15.38 -17.18
CA PRO A 173 -29.77 16.10 -17.10
C PRO A 173 -29.56 16.64 -15.69
N ILE A 174 -28.49 16.16 -15.05
CA ILE A 174 -27.96 16.74 -13.81
C ILE A 174 -27.57 18.17 -14.15
N LYS A 175 -28.26 19.14 -13.55
CA LYS A 175 -27.87 20.55 -13.63
C LYS A 175 -26.41 20.65 -13.17
N VAL A 176 -25.54 21.08 -14.08
CA VAL A 176 -24.17 21.46 -13.78
C VAL A 176 -24.24 22.58 -12.75
N VAL A 177 -24.01 22.24 -11.48
CA VAL A 177 -23.82 23.24 -10.44
C VAL A 177 -22.46 23.86 -10.72
N THR A 178 -22.49 25.09 -11.23
CA THR A 178 -21.34 25.96 -11.39
C THR A 178 -20.57 26.02 -10.06
N PRO A 179 -19.22 25.96 -10.05
CA PRO A 179 -18.47 26.00 -8.80
C PRO A 179 -18.78 27.32 -8.09
N ALA A 180 -19.41 27.23 -6.92
CA ALA A 180 -19.55 28.36 -6.03
C ALA A 180 -18.14 28.90 -5.75
N THR A 181 -17.95 30.20 -5.97
CA THR A 181 -16.78 30.95 -5.53
C THR A 181 -16.53 30.64 -4.05
N ASN A 182 -15.45 29.91 -3.77
CA ASN A 182 -15.10 29.54 -2.40
C ASN A 182 -14.92 30.82 -1.57
N PRO A 183 -15.44 30.86 -0.33
CA PRO A 183 -15.22 31.99 0.56
C PRO A 183 -13.71 32.12 0.80
N VAL A 184 -13.20 33.34 0.60
CA VAL A 184 -11.80 33.70 0.90
C VAL A 184 -11.62 33.69 2.41
N VAL A 185 -11.32 32.52 2.97
CA VAL A 185 -10.80 32.40 4.33
C VAL A 185 -9.37 32.94 4.29
N LYS A 186 -9.10 34.03 5.02
CA LYS A 186 -7.74 34.59 5.20
C LYS A 186 -6.86 33.57 5.94
N SER A 187 -6.33 32.59 5.22
CA SER A 187 -5.41 31.59 5.78
C SER A 187 -4.02 32.19 6.01
N SER A 188 -3.35 31.77 7.08
CA SER A 188 -2.04 32.29 7.51
C SER A 188 -0.83 31.76 6.72
N PHE A 189 -1.10 31.12 5.58
CA PHE A 189 -0.16 30.39 4.74
C PHE A 189 -0.45 30.59 3.26
N ARG A 190 0.60 30.47 2.44
CA ARG A 190 0.47 30.48 0.98
C ARG A 190 0.17 29.07 0.50
N TYR A 191 -0.91 28.93 -0.26
CA TYR A 191 -1.12 27.76 -1.09
C TYR A 191 -0.04 27.73 -2.16
N TYR A 192 0.48 26.53 -2.42
CA TYR A 192 1.43 26.33 -3.48
C TYR A 192 0.79 25.49 -4.56
N ASP A 193 0.78 26.03 -5.78
CA ASP A 193 0.35 25.31 -6.97
C ASP A 193 1.60 24.78 -7.69
N PRO A 194 1.86 23.47 -7.71
CA PRO A 194 2.96 22.89 -8.48
C PRO A 194 2.82 23.14 -9.98
N LYS A 195 1.64 23.57 -10.46
CA LYS A 195 1.47 24.02 -11.85
C LYS A 195 2.26 25.30 -12.17
N ALA A 196 2.72 26.05 -11.18
CA ALA A 196 3.52 27.25 -11.39
C ALA A 196 5.04 27.01 -11.39
N ASP A 197 5.51 25.84 -10.95
CA ASP A 197 6.91 25.62 -10.61
C ASP A 197 7.41 24.22 -11.00
N SER A 198 8.65 24.16 -11.52
CA SER A 198 9.34 22.93 -11.93
C SER A 198 9.48 21.90 -10.80
N LYS A 199 9.70 20.64 -11.19
CA LYS A 199 9.97 19.46 -10.33
C LYS A 199 10.87 19.80 -9.12
N TYR A 200 10.42 19.44 -7.91
CA TYR A 200 11.16 19.63 -6.67
C TYR A 200 10.90 18.49 -5.67
N PHE A 201 11.71 18.44 -4.63
CA PHE A 201 11.55 17.58 -3.46
C PHE A 201 11.14 18.43 -2.25
N GLY A 202 10.27 17.91 -1.41
CA GLY A 202 9.93 18.52 -0.14
C GLY A 202 9.85 17.45 0.95
N VAL A 203 10.08 17.85 2.20
CA VAL A 203 9.87 16.97 3.35
C VAL A 203 8.41 17.10 3.77
N GLN A 204 7.59 16.14 3.36
CA GLN A 204 6.18 16.09 3.73
C GLN A 204 6.07 15.68 5.20
N ILE A 205 5.38 16.50 5.98
CA ILE A 205 5.24 16.33 7.44
C ILE A 205 3.91 15.72 7.79
N SER A 206 2.84 16.13 7.11
CA SER A 206 1.50 15.64 7.40
C SER A 206 0.56 15.82 6.23
N VAL A 207 -0.59 15.19 6.36
CA VAL A 207 -1.66 15.16 5.36
C VAL A 207 -2.95 15.36 6.12
N VAL A 208 -3.69 16.40 5.77
CA VAL A 208 -4.96 16.72 6.44
C VAL A 208 -6.05 16.87 5.39
N SER A 209 -7.28 16.52 5.75
CA SER A 209 -8.44 16.62 4.84
C SER A 209 -9.28 17.88 5.06
N LYS A 210 -9.01 18.63 6.14
CA LYS A 210 -9.72 19.88 6.48
C LYS A 210 -8.78 21.06 6.41
N LEU A 211 -9.27 22.17 5.88
CA LEU A 211 -8.50 23.40 5.75
C LEU A 211 -8.06 23.98 7.11
N GLU A 212 -8.95 23.96 8.11
CA GLU A 212 -8.63 24.43 9.48
C GLU A 212 -7.48 23.64 10.12
N SER A 213 -7.38 22.34 9.80
CA SER A 213 -6.28 21.51 10.28
C SER A 213 -4.94 21.92 9.64
N VAL A 214 -4.96 22.52 8.44
CA VAL A 214 -3.76 23.09 7.80
C VAL A 214 -3.25 24.26 8.62
N ASP A 215 -4.11 25.20 9.05
CA ASP A 215 -3.69 26.34 9.86
C ASP A 215 -3.06 25.90 11.18
N ASN A 216 -3.66 24.91 11.86
CA ASN A 216 -3.12 24.35 13.09
C ASN A 216 -1.74 23.73 12.88
N GLU A 217 -1.56 23.02 11.78
CA GLU A 217 -0.31 22.38 11.45
C GLU A 217 0.78 23.38 11.05
N VAL A 218 0.44 24.39 10.26
CA VAL A 218 1.36 25.48 9.92
C VAL A 218 1.79 26.22 11.19
N LYS A 219 0.85 26.52 12.11
CA LYS A 219 1.18 27.13 13.40
C LYS A 219 2.11 26.25 14.23
N ARG A 220 1.84 24.94 14.28
CA ARG A 220 2.70 23.95 14.97
C ARG A 220 4.10 23.99 14.39
N ILE A 221 4.25 23.88 13.06
CA ILE A 221 5.54 23.89 12.37
C ILE A 221 6.29 25.22 12.57
N LYS A 222 5.60 26.36 12.51
CA LYS A 222 6.21 27.67 12.77
C LYS A 222 6.78 27.79 14.20
N ARG A 223 6.11 27.20 15.21
CA ARG A 223 6.63 27.17 16.59
C ARG A 223 7.92 26.36 16.73
N LEU A 224 8.16 25.42 15.81
CA LEU A 224 9.35 24.58 15.80
C LEU A 224 10.58 25.30 15.22
N LYS A 225 10.47 26.61 14.89
CA LYS A 225 11.55 27.44 14.36
C LYS A 225 12.24 26.80 13.15
N VAL A 226 11.45 26.18 12.27
CA VAL A 226 11.97 25.73 10.97
C VAL A 226 12.28 26.95 10.12
N ASN A 227 13.48 26.98 9.55
CA ASN A 227 13.93 28.10 8.71
C ASN A 227 13.41 28.02 7.27
N GLU A 228 12.89 26.85 6.89
CA GLU A 228 12.40 26.60 5.54
C GLU A 228 10.92 26.96 5.40
N GLN A 229 10.54 27.28 4.17
CA GLN A 229 9.14 27.59 3.84
C GLN A 229 8.23 26.38 4.07
N VAL A 230 7.03 26.65 4.60
CA VAL A 230 5.94 25.68 4.68
C VAL A 230 5.10 25.77 3.42
N ILE A 231 4.95 24.65 2.73
CA ILE A 231 4.29 24.52 1.44
C ILE A 231 3.04 23.68 1.62
N ILE A 232 1.90 24.17 1.14
CA ILE A 232 0.63 23.43 1.16
C ILE A 232 0.29 22.99 -0.26
N TYR A 233 0.32 21.69 -0.50
CA TYR A 233 -0.08 21.09 -1.77
C TYR A 233 -1.44 20.40 -1.63
N LYS A 234 -2.41 20.78 -2.47
CA LYS A 234 -3.76 20.20 -2.45
C LYS A 234 -3.91 19.16 -3.56
N LYS A 235 -4.29 17.93 -3.20
CA LYS A 235 -4.64 16.85 -4.13
C LYS A 235 -6.05 16.33 -3.82
N TRP A 236 -6.76 15.84 -4.83
CA TRP A 236 -8.02 15.13 -4.63
C TRP A 236 -7.79 13.63 -4.71
N LYS A 237 -8.37 12.85 -3.77
CA LYS A 237 -8.41 11.39 -3.82
C LYS A 237 -9.80 10.92 -3.40
N GLU A 238 -10.48 10.16 -4.26
CA GLU A 238 -11.86 9.66 -4.01
C GLU A 238 -12.84 10.76 -3.56
N GLY A 239 -12.77 11.96 -4.15
CA GLY A 239 -13.64 13.10 -3.78
C GLY A 239 -13.27 13.81 -2.47
N ILE A 240 -12.22 13.36 -1.77
CA ILE A 240 -11.71 13.98 -0.55
C ILE A 240 -10.54 14.91 -0.92
N PRO A 241 -10.56 16.19 -0.50
CA PRO A 241 -9.39 17.06 -0.63
C PRO A 241 -8.35 16.66 0.42
N LEU A 242 -7.11 16.51 -0.02
CA LEU A 242 -5.96 16.19 0.81
C LEU A 242 -4.94 17.31 0.68
N TYR A 243 -4.67 17.95 1.81
CA TYR A 243 -3.69 19.01 1.94
C TYR A 243 -2.41 18.40 2.51
N HIS A 244 -1.43 18.23 1.64
CA HIS A 244 -0.08 17.85 2.02
C HIS A 244 0.62 19.07 2.59
N VAL A 245 1.14 18.95 3.80
CA VAL A 245 1.94 19.98 4.46
C VAL A 245 3.39 19.57 4.34
N LEU A 246 4.18 20.39 3.63
CA LEU A 246 5.60 20.14 3.40
C LEU A 246 6.43 21.25 4.03
N VAL A 247 7.68 20.91 4.35
CA VAL A 247 8.71 21.87 4.74
C VAL A 247 9.86 21.80 3.75
N GLY A 248 10.22 22.96 3.21
CA GLY A 248 11.31 23.14 2.27
C GLY A 248 10.98 22.75 0.83
N LYS A 249 11.69 23.40 -0.11
CA LYS A 249 11.69 23.10 -1.54
C LYS A 249 13.14 22.85 -1.97
N PHE A 250 13.44 21.62 -2.35
CA PHE A 250 14.78 21.17 -2.67
C PHE A 250 14.83 20.72 -4.13
N ALA A 251 15.84 21.12 -4.89
CA ALA A 251 16.02 20.64 -6.26
C ALA A 251 16.42 19.16 -6.32
N ASP A 252 16.99 18.63 -5.23
CA ASP A 252 17.60 17.31 -5.18
C ASP A 252 17.08 16.49 -3.98
N LYS A 253 16.97 15.17 -4.18
CA LYS A 253 16.45 14.23 -3.18
C LYS A 253 17.39 14.11 -1.97
N GLN A 254 18.71 14.07 -2.19
CA GLN A 254 19.71 13.96 -1.13
C GLN A 254 19.67 15.20 -0.21
N LYS A 255 19.49 16.39 -0.78
CA LYS A 255 19.29 17.63 0.01
C LYS A 255 18.05 17.56 0.90
N ALA A 256 16.93 17.08 0.35
CA ALA A 256 15.71 16.88 1.14
C ALA A 256 15.89 15.80 2.23
N GLU A 257 16.63 14.73 1.95
CA GLU A 257 16.96 13.67 2.91
C GLU A 257 17.85 14.18 4.05
N ALA A 258 18.87 14.98 3.74
CA ALA A 258 19.73 15.62 4.73
C ALA A 258 18.95 16.60 5.62
N TYR A 259 18.04 17.38 5.03
CA TYR A 259 17.16 18.26 5.78
C TYR A 259 16.19 17.49 6.68
N LYS A 260 15.60 16.40 6.18
CA LYS A 260 14.78 15.47 6.98
C LYS A 260 15.58 14.94 8.18
N ALA A 261 16.84 14.56 7.99
CA ALA A 261 17.69 14.08 9.09
C ALA A 261 17.90 15.17 10.17
N THR A 262 18.01 16.43 9.77
CA THR A 262 18.10 17.57 10.71
C THR A 262 16.79 17.81 11.45
N LEU A 263 15.64 17.67 10.79
CA LEU A 263 14.34 17.75 11.44
C LEU A 263 14.15 16.62 12.47
N LYS A 264 14.65 15.42 12.15
CA LYS A 264 14.62 14.26 13.04
C LYS A 264 15.55 14.43 14.24
N SER A 265 16.77 14.94 14.06
CA SER A 265 17.74 15.12 15.17
C SER A 265 17.30 16.18 16.18
N LYS A 266 16.47 17.14 15.76
CA LYS A 266 15.86 18.15 16.62
C LYS A 266 14.55 17.69 17.27
N ASP A 267 14.15 16.44 17.06
CA ASP A 267 12.86 15.88 17.48
C ASP A 267 11.64 16.71 17.02
N ILE A 268 11.79 17.42 15.89
CA ILE A 268 10.80 18.39 15.42
C ILE A 268 9.64 17.65 14.75
N VAL A 269 9.94 16.80 13.76
CA VAL A 269 8.96 16.05 12.96
C VAL A 269 9.60 14.86 12.24
N ALA A 270 8.92 13.70 12.26
CA ALA A 270 9.22 12.59 11.36
C ALA A 270 8.51 12.83 10.02
N GLY A 271 9.24 13.36 9.03
CA GLY A 271 8.71 13.61 7.68
C GLY A 271 9.18 12.60 6.64
N MET A 272 8.59 12.65 5.45
CA MET A 272 9.02 11.85 4.29
C MET A 272 9.45 12.75 3.13
N VAL A 273 10.57 12.41 2.49
CA VAL A 273 10.99 13.08 1.26
C VAL A 273 10.11 12.60 0.12
N LYS A 274 9.42 13.54 -0.54
CA LYS A 274 8.60 13.27 -1.71
C LYS A 274 8.96 14.22 -2.83
N MET A 275 8.84 13.71 -4.04
CA MET A 275 8.99 14.47 -5.27
C MET A 275 7.63 15.02 -5.69
N TYR A 276 7.61 16.27 -6.11
CA TYR A 276 6.43 16.98 -6.57
C TYR A 276 6.75 17.59 -7.93
N SER A 277 5.92 17.28 -8.91
CA SER A 277 6.02 17.78 -10.27
C SER A 277 4.63 17.93 -10.86
N GLN A 278 4.54 18.67 -11.97
CA GLN A 278 3.40 18.53 -12.87
C GLN A 278 3.35 17.09 -13.40
N ILE A 279 2.14 16.52 -13.44
CA ILE A 279 1.75 15.40 -14.31
C ILE A 279 0.54 15.92 -15.08
#